data_AF-A0A1H7TVP7-F1
#
_entry.id   AF-A0A1H7TVP7-F1
#
_cell.length_a   1.000
_cell.length_b   1.000
_cell.length_c   1.000
_cell.angle_alpha   90.00
_cell.angle_beta   90.00
_cell.angle_gamma   90.00
#
_symmetry.space_group_name_H-M   'P 1'
#
loop_
_entity.id
_entity.type
_entity.pdbx_description
1 polymer ?
#
loop_
_entity_poly.entity_id
_entity_poly.type
_entity_poly.pdbx_seq_one_letter_code
_entity_poly.pdbx_strand_id
1 'polypeptide(L)'
;MALQLLLMLRKVVVNVVTALVGFPIVISIRYWGNLIEGNYKHYDAYYDSLPKYLYKVIVHPLVYPLVPLLFLLFILLPFQLIKDSRSEKGKPFSYLQKVGIFSLIVVAMIAFWGLFTNLWAIPYYRNVIYLAYALGLGLVFATLLYFLVDRYTEKRGI
;
A
#
# COMPACT_ATOMS: atom_id res chain seq x y z
N MET A 1 3.97 10.45 -29.04
CA MET A 1 2.57 10.43 -28.56
C MET A 1 2.12 9.05 -28.08
N ALA A 2 2.08 8.01 -28.93
CA ALA A 2 1.60 6.66 -28.53
C ALA A 2 2.37 6.00 -27.35
N LEU A 3 3.70 6.16 -27.31
CA LEU A 3 4.54 5.59 -26.26
C LEU A 3 4.28 6.22 -24.86
N GLN A 4 4.11 7.54 -24.80
CA GLN A 4 3.82 8.25 -23.56
C GLN A 4 2.46 7.83 -22.99
N LEU A 5 1.46 7.68 -23.87
CA LEU A 5 0.13 7.24 -23.50
C LEU A 5 0.15 5.82 -22.91
N LEU A 6 0.95 4.93 -23.49
CA LEU A 6 1.13 3.56 -22.98
C LEU A 6 1.83 3.52 -21.62
N LEU A 7 2.82 4.40 -21.39
CA LEU A 7 3.49 4.52 -20.08
C LEU A 7 2.56 5.08 -19.00
N MET A 8 1.74 6.07 -19.33
CA MET A 8 0.72 6.60 -18.42
C MET A 8 -0.33 5.54 -18.08
N LEU A 9 -0.85 4.82 -19.08
CA LEU A 9 -1.80 3.73 -18.87
C LEU A 9 -1.21 2.66 -17.95
N ARG A 10 0.05 2.27 -18.18
CA ARG A 10 0.76 1.33 -17.31
C ARG A 10 0.83 1.82 -15.86
N LYS A 11 1.19 3.09 -15.63
CA LYS A 11 1.23 3.67 -14.28
C LYS A 11 -0.13 3.54 -13.59
N VAL A 12 -1.21 3.90 -14.31
CA VAL A 12 -2.58 3.82 -13.79
C VAL A 12 -2.96 2.37 -13.48
N VAL A 13 -2.75 1.45 -14.41
CA VAL A 13 -3.08 0.02 -14.23
C VAL A 13 -2.29 -0.56 -13.05
N VAL A 14 -0.99 -0.30 -12.96
CA VAL A 14 -0.18 -0.79 -11.84
C VAL A 14 -0.67 -0.22 -10.51
N ASN A 15 -0.99 1.08 -10.43
CA ASN A 15 -1.52 1.66 -9.19
C ASN A 15 -2.88 1.06 -8.81
N VAL A 16 -3.79 0.89 -9.77
CA VAL A 16 -5.10 0.27 -9.53
C VAL A 16 -4.94 -1.18 -9.07
N VAL A 17 -4.11 -1.99 -9.73
CA VAL A 17 -3.85 -3.38 -9.30
C VAL A 17 -3.15 -3.42 -7.95
N THR A 18 -2.19 -2.53 -7.70
CA THR A 18 -1.49 -2.44 -6.41
C THR A 18 -2.48 -2.10 -5.28
N ALA A 19 -3.42 -1.20 -5.52
CA ALA A 19 -4.44 -0.84 -4.55
C ALA A 19 -5.46 -1.95 -4.34
N LEU A 20 -6.05 -2.46 -5.42
CA LEU A 20 -7.17 -3.38 -5.34
C LEU A 20 -6.74 -4.80 -4.99
N VAL A 21 -5.53 -5.23 -5.36
CA VAL A 21 -5.05 -6.60 -5.15
C VAL A 21 -3.87 -6.63 -4.19
N GLY A 22 -2.83 -5.84 -4.48
CA GLY A 22 -1.60 -5.85 -3.68
C GLY A 22 -1.83 -5.46 -2.22
N PHE A 23 -2.59 -4.39 -1.98
CA PHE A 23 -2.83 -3.88 -0.64
C PHE A 23 -3.62 -4.84 0.27
N PRO A 24 -4.77 -5.40 -0.14
CA PRO A 24 -5.48 -6.42 0.62
C PRO A 24 -4.61 -7.62 1.01
N ILE A 25 -3.75 -8.08 0.10
CA ILE A 25 -2.83 -9.19 0.37
C ILE A 25 -1.81 -8.79 1.45
N VAL A 26 -1.17 -7.63 1.31
CA VAL A 26 -0.15 -7.16 2.27
C VAL A 26 -0.74 -6.95 3.67
N ILE A 27 -1.91 -6.32 3.79
CA ILE A 27 -2.54 -6.12 5.11
C ILE A 27 -3.04 -7.43 5.73
N SER A 28 -3.32 -8.45 4.90
CA SER A 28 -3.76 -9.76 5.36
C SER A 28 -2.65 -10.57 6.03
N ILE A 29 -1.37 -10.18 5.90
CA ILE A 29 -0.20 -10.90 6.45
C ILE A 29 -0.36 -11.22 7.95
N ARG A 30 -1.01 -10.35 8.72
CA ARG A 30 -1.29 -10.59 10.15
C ARG A 30 -2.11 -11.86 10.43
N TYR A 31 -2.81 -12.37 9.41
CA TYR A 31 -3.66 -13.56 9.46
C TYR A 31 -3.01 -14.80 8.81
N TRP A 32 -1.76 -14.68 8.35
CA TRP A 32 -1.06 -15.79 7.69
C TRP A 32 -0.52 -16.82 8.68
N GLY A 33 -0.23 -16.44 9.93
CA GLY A 33 0.14 -17.41 10.98
C GLY A 33 -0.95 -18.47 11.16
N ASN A 34 -2.21 -18.03 11.23
CA ASN A 34 -3.40 -18.88 11.28
C ASN A 34 -3.54 -19.82 10.07
N LEU A 35 -3.09 -19.41 8.88
CA LEU A 35 -3.01 -20.25 7.69
C LEU A 35 -1.97 -21.36 7.83
N ILE A 36 -0.79 -21.01 8.35
CA ILE A 36 0.35 -21.93 8.52
C ILE A 36 0.06 -22.95 9.63
N GLU A 37 -0.56 -22.50 10.72
CA GLU A 37 -0.92 -23.33 11.88
C GLU A 37 -2.17 -24.20 11.63
N GLY A 38 -2.84 -24.03 10.48
CA GLY A 38 -4.12 -24.69 10.21
C GLY A 38 -5.27 -24.22 11.12
N ASN A 39 -5.07 -23.11 11.83
CA ASN A 39 -6.02 -22.52 12.76
C ASN A 39 -6.82 -21.43 12.05
N TYR A 40 -7.91 -21.79 11.38
CA TYR A 40 -8.72 -20.87 10.57
C TYR A 40 -9.60 -19.94 11.42
N LYS A 41 -8.98 -19.13 12.29
CA LYS A 41 -9.64 -18.15 13.14
C LYS A 41 -9.49 -16.74 12.57
N HIS A 42 -10.59 -16.00 12.47
CA HIS A 42 -10.56 -14.57 12.10
C HIS A 42 -11.48 -13.79 13.04
N TYR A 43 -10.89 -12.90 13.84
CA TYR A 43 -11.53 -12.30 15.01
C TYR A 43 -12.07 -13.39 15.95
N ASP A 44 -13.37 -13.38 16.24
CA ASP A 44 -14.03 -14.34 17.14
C ASP A 44 -14.68 -15.51 16.39
N ALA A 45 -14.54 -15.56 15.06
CA ALA A 45 -15.11 -16.61 14.22
C ALA A 45 -14.07 -17.66 13.82
N TYR A 46 -14.47 -18.93 13.89
CA TYR A 46 -13.74 -20.07 13.34
C TYR A 46 -14.36 -20.49 12.01
N TYR A 47 -13.52 -20.91 11.05
CA TYR A 47 -13.96 -21.33 9.72
C TYR A 47 -13.59 -22.80 9.51
N ASP A 48 -14.55 -23.61 9.09
CA ASP A 48 -14.37 -25.06 8.95
C ASP A 48 -13.46 -25.45 7.78
N SER A 49 -13.14 -24.51 6.89
CA SER A 49 -12.36 -24.80 5.69
C SER A 49 -11.49 -23.63 5.23
N LEU A 50 -10.34 -23.98 4.65
CA LEU A 50 -9.40 -23.05 4.06
C LEU A 50 -10.05 -22.10 3.02
N PRO A 51 -10.91 -22.56 2.09
CA PRO A 51 -11.55 -21.65 1.14
C PRO A 51 -12.46 -20.61 1.81
N LYS A 52 -13.22 -20.99 2.85
CA LYS A 52 -14.05 -20.04 3.60
C LYS A 52 -13.19 -19.01 4.33
N TYR A 53 -12.09 -19.46 4.92
CA TYR A 53 -11.13 -18.60 5.60
C TYR A 53 -10.47 -17.59 4.64
N LEU A 54 -9.94 -18.06 3.51
CA LEU A 54 -9.36 -17.22 2.46
C LEU A 54 -10.37 -16.24 1.88
N TYR A 55 -11.63 -16.68 1.70
CA TYR A 55 -12.69 -15.80 1.27
C TYR A 55 -12.88 -14.65 2.25
N LYS A 56 -12.92 -14.90 3.56
CA LYS A 56 -13.12 -13.83 4.53
C LYS A 56 -11.90 -12.91 4.67
N VAL A 57 -10.70 -13.48 4.70
CA VAL A 57 -9.47 -12.74 4.99
C VAL A 57 -8.96 -11.95 3.79
N ILE A 58 -9.10 -12.49 2.57
CA ILE A 58 -8.53 -11.91 1.35
C ILE A 58 -9.63 -11.44 0.40
N VAL A 59 -10.59 -12.31 0.04
CA VAL A 59 -11.55 -12.01 -1.04
C VAL A 59 -12.63 -11.00 -0.63
N HIS A 60 -13.16 -11.09 0.58
CA HIS A 60 -14.21 -10.20 1.08
C HIS A 60 -13.74 -8.73 1.12
N PRO A 61 -12.51 -8.41 1.57
CA PRO A 61 -11.93 -7.08 1.37
C PRO A 61 -11.84 -6.61 -0.10
N LEU A 62 -11.73 -7.53 -1.08
CA LEU A 62 -11.76 -7.19 -2.51
C LEU A 62 -13.19 -6.83 -2.98
N VAL A 63 -14.20 -7.53 -2.48
CA VAL A 63 -15.62 -7.31 -2.82
C VAL A 63 -16.14 -6.00 -2.23
N TYR A 64 -15.58 -5.54 -1.10
CA TYR A 64 -15.87 -4.24 -0.49
C TYR A 64 -14.66 -3.31 -0.62
N PRO A 65 -14.41 -2.72 -1.81
CA PRO A 65 -13.15 -2.08 -2.15
C PRO A 65 -12.97 -0.70 -1.51
N LEU A 66 -13.79 -0.30 -0.53
CA LEU A 66 -13.70 1.04 0.08
C LEU A 66 -12.30 1.33 0.62
N VAL A 67 -11.74 0.41 1.43
CA VAL A 67 -10.39 0.61 2.00
C VAL A 67 -9.30 0.61 0.91
N PRO A 68 -9.29 -0.35 -0.04
CA PRO A 68 -8.42 -0.28 -1.22
C PRO A 68 -8.54 1.02 -2.04
N LEU A 69 -9.75 1.54 -2.23
CA LEU A 69 -9.98 2.80 -2.95
C LEU A 69 -9.43 3.99 -2.17
N LEU A 70 -9.62 4.03 -0.85
CA LEU A 70 -8.99 5.05 -0.01
C LEU A 70 -7.47 4.97 -0.09
N PHE A 71 -6.88 3.77 -0.09
CA PHE A 71 -5.45 3.58 -0.28
C PHE A 71 -4.97 4.10 -1.64
N LEU A 72 -5.73 3.84 -2.72
CA LEU A 72 -5.42 4.38 -4.04
C LEU A 72 -5.43 5.91 -4.05
N LEU A 73 -6.50 6.52 -3.53
CA LEU A 73 -6.75 7.96 -3.61
C LEU A 73 -5.84 8.78 -2.67
N PHE A 74 -5.59 8.28 -1.47
CA PHE A 74 -4.89 9.05 -0.43
C PHE A 74 -3.44 8.62 -0.22
N ILE A 75 -3.00 7.49 -0.79
CA ILE A 75 -1.62 7.03 -0.66
C ILE A 75 -0.93 6.92 -2.03
N LEU A 76 -1.43 6.05 -2.92
CA LEU A 76 -0.76 5.81 -4.20
C LEU A 76 -0.79 7.02 -5.13
N LEU A 77 -1.93 7.70 -5.24
CA LEU A 77 -2.09 8.85 -6.12
C LEU A 77 -1.21 10.03 -5.68
N PRO A 78 -1.21 10.47 -4.40
CA PRO A 78 -0.31 11.52 -3.93
C PRO A 78 1.16 11.13 -4.10
N PHE A 79 1.51 9.88 -3.80
CA PHE A 79 2.87 9.37 -4.00
C PHE A 79 3.31 9.48 -5.48
N GLN A 80 2.45 9.07 -6.40
CA GLN A 80 2.72 9.13 -7.83
C GLN A 80 2.86 10.58 -8.33
N LEU A 81 1.97 11.49 -7.89
CA LEU A 81 2.02 12.92 -8.24
C LEU A 81 3.32 13.59 -7.76
N ILE A 82 3.73 13.33 -6.51
CA ILE A 82 4.98 13.89 -5.95
C ILE A 82 6.19 13.43 -6.77
N LYS A 83 6.23 12.13 -7.13
CA LYS A 83 7.32 11.55 -7.92
C LYS A 83 7.37 12.13 -9.33
N ASP A 84 6.23 12.17 -10.02
CA ASP A 84 6.15 12.65 -11.40
C ASP A 84 6.52 14.15 -11.46
N SER A 85 6.04 14.97 -10.52
CA SER A 85 6.38 16.40 -10.44
C SER A 85 7.89 16.66 -10.30
N ARG A 86 8.63 15.79 -9.60
CA ARG A 86 10.09 15.95 -9.46
C ARG A 86 10.85 15.38 -10.66
N SER A 87 10.31 14.33 -11.29
CA SER A 87 10.87 13.76 -12.52
C SER A 87 10.80 14.76 -13.68
N GLU A 88 9.68 15.47 -13.84
CA GLU A 88 9.50 16.52 -14.84
C GLU A 88 10.50 17.69 -14.68
N LYS A 89 10.96 17.92 -13.44
CA LYS A 89 12.00 18.91 -13.12
C LYS A 89 13.43 18.39 -13.30
N GLY A 90 13.60 17.20 -13.88
CA GLY A 90 14.90 16.56 -14.13
C GLY A 90 15.61 16.08 -12.86
N LYS A 91 14.90 15.94 -11.73
CA LYS A 91 15.48 15.53 -10.44
C LYS A 91 14.75 14.32 -9.87
N PRO A 92 14.79 13.14 -10.51
CA PRO A 92 14.07 11.97 -10.02
C PRO A 92 14.51 11.60 -8.59
N PHE A 93 13.56 11.09 -7.79
CA PHE A 93 13.86 10.62 -6.43
C PHE A 93 14.75 9.36 -6.47
N SER A 94 15.71 9.29 -5.55
CA SER A 94 16.40 8.02 -5.29
C SER A 94 15.44 6.99 -4.68
N TYR A 95 15.78 5.71 -4.77
CA TYR A 95 14.96 4.63 -4.20
C TYR A 95 14.64 4.86 -2.71
N LEU A 96 15.64 5.22 -1.90
CA LEU A 96 15.43 5.51 -0.47
C LEU A 96 14.51 6.71 -0.25
N GLN A 97 14.59 7.74 -1.10
CA GLN A 97 13.67 8.87 -1.02
C GLN A 97 12.24 8.46 -1.34
N LYS A 98 12.03 7.54 -2.30
CA LYS A 98 10.70 7.00 -2.61
C LYS A 98 10.11 6.24 -1.43
N VAL A 99 10.90 5.37 -0.80
CA VAL A 99 10.50 4.66 0.43
C VAL A 99 10.12 5.68 1.52
N GLY A 100 10.95 6.70 1.74
CA GLY A 100 10.72 7.73 2.74
C GLY A 100 9.43 8.53 2.49
N ILE A 101 9.19 8.98 1.25
CA ILE A 101 7.98 9.73 0.89
C ILE A 101 6.73 8.89 1.04
N PHE A 102 6.76 7.64 0.57
CA PHE A 102 5.64 6.73 0.75
C PHE A 102 5.32 6.55 2.23
N SER A 103 6.35 6.28 3.04
CA SER A 103 6.22 6.13 4.49
C SER A 103 5.64 7.39 5.14
N LEU A 104 6.10 8.58 4.72
CA LEU A 104 5.61 9.87 5.21
C LEU A 104 4.12 10.07 4.90
N ILE A 105 3.67 9.72 3.69
CA ILE A 105 2.25 9.79 3.30
C ILE A 105 1.42 8.84 4.18
N VAL A 106 1.91 7.62 4.41
CA VAL A 106 1.24 6.66 5.31
C VAL A 106 1.17 7.20 6.73
N VAL A 107 2.26 7.76 7.27
CA VAL A 107 2.26 8.39 8.62
C VAL A 107 1.26 9.54 8.69
N ALA A 108 1.22 10.40 7.67
CA ALA A 108 0.26 11.50 7.60
C ALA A 108 -1.20 10.98 7.60
N MET A 109 -1.47 9.89 6.89
CA MET A 109 -2.78 9.24 6.89
C MET A 109 -3.13 8.60 8.23
N ILE A 110 -2.19 7.92 8.89
CA ILE A 110 -2.40 7.37 10.23
C ILE A 110 -2.67 8.49 11.23
N ALA A 111 -1.92 9.60 11.15
CA ALA A 111 -2.13 10.75 12.02
C ALA A 111 -3.51 11.38 11.77
N PHE A 112 -3.90 11.56 10.51
CA PHE A 112 -5.22 12.08 10.16
C PHE A 112 -6.35 11.19 10.67
N TRP A 113 -6.25 9.87 10.46
CA TRP A 113 -7.24 8.91 10.97
C TRP A 113 -7.23 8.81 12.50
N GLY A 114 -6.06 9.04 13.11
CA GLY A 114 -5.87 9.19 14.54
C GLY A 114 -6.70 10.31 15.15
N LEU A 115 -7.08 11.35 14.39
CA LEU A 115 -7.95 12.41 14.91
C LEU A 115 -9.40 11.93 15.12
N PHE A 116 -9.83 10.93 14.35
CA PHE A 116 -11.18 10.36 14.40
C PHE A 116 -11.24 9.06 15.21
N THR A 117 -10.09 8.47 15.51
CA THR A 117 -9.96 7.25 16.31
C THR A 117 -9.30 7.61 17.63
N ASN A 118 -9.55 6.90 18.72
CA ASN A 118 -8.98 7.27 20.03
C ASN A 118 -7.47 6.95 20.16
N LEU A 119 -6.73 7.04 19.05
CA LEU A 119 -5.32 6.67 18.91
C LEU A 119 -4.41 7.59 19.72
N TRP A 120 -4.80 8.86 19.87
CA TRP A 120 -4.06 9.86 20.65
C TRP A 120 -4.26 9.76 22.16
N ALA A 121 -5.25 9.01 22.64
CA ALA A 121 -5.39 8.71 24.07
C ALA A 121 -4.37 7.67 24.54
N ILE A 122 -3.79 6.90 23.62
CA ILE A 122 -2.74 5.93 23.92
C ILE A 122 -1.41 6.68 24.07
N PRO A 123 -0.56 6.33 25.06
CA PRO A 123 0.75 6.95 25.22
C PRO A 123 1.60 6.91 23.95
N TYR A 124 2.27 8.03 23.64
CA TYR A 124 3.01 8.24 22.38
C TYR A 124 4.03 7.14 22.06
N TYR A 125 4.65 6.52 23.06
CA TYR A 125 5.63 5.46 22.85
C TYR A 125 5.02 4.19 22.24
N ARG A 126 3.73 3.92 22.49
CA ARG A 126 3.03 2.80 21.84
C ARG A 126 2.71 3.11 20.38
N ASN A 127 2.58 4.40 20.04
CA ASN A 127 2.32 4.85 18.67
C ASN A 127 3.56 4.73 17.76
N VAL A 128 4.75 4.48 18.33
CA VAL A 128 5.98 4.20 17.55
C VAL A 128 5.81 2.96 16.66
N ILE A 129 4.95 2.01 17.04
CA ILE A 129 4.65 0.84 16.20
C ILE A 129 4.08 1.24 14.83
N TYR A 130 3.33 2.34 14.76
CA TYR A 130 2.78 2.84 13.50
C TYR A 130 3.86 3.38 12.57
N LEU A 131 4.98 3.88 13.10
CA LEU A 131 6.14 4.27 12.29
C LEU A 131 6.79 3.04 11.66
N ALA A 132 6.95 1.96 12.42
CA ALA A 132 7.46 0.70 11.91
C ALA A 132 6.54 0.13 10.81
N TYR A 133 5.21 0.17 11.02
CA TYR A 133 4.23 -0.21 10.00
C TYR A 133 4.34 0.66 8.74
N ALA A 134 4.42 1.99 8.89
CA ALA A 134 4.54 2.90 7.77
C ALA A 134 5.81 2.67 6.95
N LEU A 135 6.95 2.46 7.63
CA LEU A 135 8.22 2.11 6.98
C LEU A 135 8.15 0.76 6.27
N GLY A 136 7.55 -0.26 6.90
CA GLY A 136 7.36 -1.58 6.30
C GLY A 136 6.51 -1.52 5.03
N LEU A 137 5.38 -0.81 5.08
CA LEU A 137 4.53 -0.58 3.91
C LEU A 137 5.27 0.24 2.85
N GLY A 138 5.98 1.29 3.25
CA GLY A 138 6.81 2.10 2.36
C GLY A 138 7.84 1.26 1.61
N LEU A 139 8.54 0.36 2.29
CA LEU A 139 9.47 -0.58 1.67
C LEU A 139 8.77 -1.49 0.67
N VAL A 140 7.69 -2.18 1.08
CA VAL A 140 6.98 -3.14 0.22
C VAL A 140 6.42 -2.46 -1.02
N PHE A 141 5.67 -1.37 -0.88
CA PHE A 141 5.02 -0.70 -2.00
C PHE A 141 5.99 0.10 -2.86
N ALA A 142 6.97 0.79 -2.29
CA ALA A 142 7.98 1.47 -3.11
C ALA A 142 8.82 0.46 -3.89
N THR A 143 9.15 -0.71 -3.33
CA THR A 143 9.82 -1.79 -4.07
C THR A 143 8.96 -2.28 -5.23
N LEU A 144 7.69 -2.60 -4.96
CA LEU A 144 6.76 -3.08 -5.98
C LEU A 144 6.60 -2.07 -7.12
N LEU A 145 6.37 -0.80 -6.79
CA LEU A 145 6.25 0.28 -7.78
C LEU A 145 7.57 0.54 -8.50
N TYR A 146 8.71 0.39 -7.83
CA TYR A 146 10.01 0.54 -8.46
C TYR A 146 10.20 -0.49 -9.57
N PHE A 147 9.89 -1.76 -9.33
CA PHE A 147 10.03 -2.79 -10.35
C PHE A 147 8.97 -2.71 -11.45
N LEU A 148 7.72 -2.40 -11.09
CA LEU A 148 6.59 -2.43 -12.02
C LEU A 148 6.39 -1.13 -12.80
N VAL A 149 6.95 0.00 -12.34
CA VAL A 149 6.83 1.31 -12.99
C VAL A 149 8.21 1.91 -13.21
N ASP A 150 8.92 2.21 -12.13
CA ASP A 150 10.01 3.19 -12.19
C ASP A 150 11.24 2.68 -12.93
N ARG A 151 11.61 1.41 -12.77
CA ARG A 151 12.75 0.80 -13.47
C ARG A 151 12.64 0.94 -14.98
N TYR A 152 11.43 0.98 -15.51
CA TYR A 152 11.19 1.09 -16.94
C TYR A 152 11.14 2.54 -17.43
N THR A 153 10.63 3.47 -16.63
CA THR A 153 10.66 4.90 -16.96
C THR A 153 12.10 5.43 -16.86
N GLU A 154 12.81 5.08 -15.79
CA GLU A 154 14.19 5.53 -15.54
C GLU A 154 15.19 4.98 -16.56
N LYS A 155 15.07 3.70 -16.96
CA LYS A 155 15.92 3.14 -18.03
C LYS A 155 15.70 3.77 -19.40
N ARG A 156 14.55 4.41 -19.64
CA ARG A 156 14.20 5.00 -20.94
C ARG A 156 14.46 6.51 -20.99
N GLY A 157 14.93 7.13 -19.90
CA GLY A 157 15.28 8.55 -19.86
C GLY A 157 14.10 9.50 -20.05
N ILE A 158 12.89 9.08 -19.63
CA ILE A 158 11.64 9.85 -19.71
C ILE A 158 11.14 10.15 -18.30
#